data_AF-A0A8T6IRY2-F1
#
_entry.id   AF-A0A8T6IRY2-F1
#
_cell.length_a   1.000
_cell.length_b   1.000
_cell.length_c   1.000
_cell.angle_alpha   90.00
_cell.angle_beta   90.00
_cell.angle_gamma   90.00
#
_symmetry.space_group_name_H-M   'P 1'
#
loop_
_entity.id
_entity.type
_entity.pdbx_description
1 polymer ?
#
loop_
_entity_poly.entity_id
_entity_poly.type
_entity_poly.pdbx_seq_one_letter_code
_entity_poly.pdbx_strand_id
1 'polypeptide(L)'
;MNKVESINLIYRNPDVRGGRPCIVGTDLRVLDIIISMIFAERTPDELAEDYALSMAEVYVALAYYYGNKAEVDEDIREDFKRSDAIGNSGLVKVQRPIYEDLETVSVRDSTDGLDEGAIGEAVRKAVDTTTMGVLDLMEKDVE
;
A
#
# COMPACT_ATOMS: atom_id res chain seq x y z
N MET A 1 23.03 -8.73 22.38
CA MET A 1 23.47 -8.77 20.97
C MET A 1 22.23 -8.95 20.14
N ASN A 2 21.91 -8.02 19.24
CA ASN A 2 20.71 -8.15 18.41
C ASN A 2 21.04 -9.02 17.19
N LYS A 3 20.16 -9.97 16.87
CA LYS A 3 20.25 -10.81 15.66
C LYS A 3 19.27 -10.23 14.63
N VAL A 4 19.75 -9.91 13.44
CA VAL A 4 18.91 -9.44 12.33
C VAL A 4 18.63 -10.64 11.43
N GLU A 5 17.35 -10.85 11.10
CA GLU A 5 16.89 -11.85 10.14
C GLU A 5 16.36 -11.12 8.90
N SER A 6 16.68 -11.62 7.70
CA SER A 6 16.26 -11.02 6.43
C SER A 6 15.40 -11.99 5.61
N ILE A 7 14.38 -11.47 4.93
CA ILE A 7 13.47 -12.27 4.09
C ILE A 7 13.90 -12.10 2.63
N ASN A 8 14.59 -13.12 2.08
CA ASN A 8 15.17 -13.11 0.73
C ASN A 8 14.27 -13.81 -0.29
N LEU A 9 13.13 -13.19 -0.60
CA LEU A 9 12.11 -13.77 -1.48
C LEU A 9 11.93 -12.99 -2.80
N ILE A 10 12.75 -11.99 -3.06
CA ILE A 10 12.72 -11.21 -4.30
C ILE A 10 14.08 -11.26 -4.97
N TYR A 11 14.08 -11.53 -6.28
CA TYR A 11 15.28 -11.55 -7.10
C TYR A 11 15.10 -10.65 -8.33
N ARG A 12 16.24 -10.32 -8.96
CA ARG A 12 16.29 -9.64 -10.25
C ARG A 12 17.24 -10.40 -11.16
N ASN A 13 16.81 -10.61 -12.39
CA ASN A 13 17.63 -11.22 -13.43
C ASN A 13 17.43 -10.43 -14.73
N PRO A 14 18.47 -9.78 -15.29
CA PRO A 14 18.37 -9.02 -16.53
C PRO A 14 17.77 -9.81 -17.71
N ASP A 15 18.00 -11.12 -17.75
CA ASP A 15 17.51 -12.01 -18.81
C ASP A 15 16.04 -12.41 -18.63
N VAL A 16 15.47 -12.19 -17.44
CA VAL A 16 14.07 -12.53 -17.09
C VAL A 16 13.28 -11.26 -16.92
N ARG A 17 12.20 -11.12 -17.70
CA ARG A 17 11.25 -9.98 -17.60
C ARG A 17 11.94 -8.59 -17.62
N GLY A 18 13.11 -8.48 -18.27
CA GLY A 18 13.86 -7.24 -18.38
C GLY A 18 14.54 -6.77 -17.09
N GLY A 19 14.86 -7.65 -16.15
CA GLY A 19 15.53 -7.28 -14.90
C GLY A 19 14.60 -6.72 -13.82
N ARG A 20 13.28 -6.75 -14.07
CA ARG A 20 12.26 -6.34 -13.11
C ARG A 20 12.23 -7.29 -11.89
N PRO A 21 11.83 -6.78 -10.71
CA PRO A 21 11.83 -7.59 -9.49
C PRO A 21 10.79 -8.69 -9.59
N CYS A 22 11.21 -9.93 -9.32
CA CYS A 22 10.39 -11.14 -9.37
C CYS A 22 10.43 -11.89 -8.04
N ILE A 23 9.39 -12.66 -7.76
CA ILE A 23 9.31 -13.52 -6.56
C ILE A 23 10.17 -14.76 -6.78
N VAL A 24 11.08 -15.05 -5.85
CA VAL A 24 12.00 -16.19 -5.90
C VAL A 24 11.24 -17.50 -6.15
N GLY A 25 11.77 -18.34 -7.05
CA GLY A 25 11.14 -19.60 -7.43
C GLY A 25 10.03 -19.47 -8.46
N THR A 26 9.72 -18.25 -8.91
CA THR A 26 8.71 -17.96 -9.93
C THR A 26 9.23 -16.93 -10.93
N ASP A 27 8.58 -16.83 -12.10
CA ASP A 27 8.78 -15.70 -13.03
C ASP A 27 7.72 -14.60 -12.84
N LEU A 28 7.03 -14.60 -11.69
CA LEU A 28 6.00 -13.63 -11.34
C LEU A 28 6.65 -12.33 -10.87
N ARG A 29 6.29 -11.22 -11.51
CA ARG A 29 6.85 -9.90 -11.18
C ARG A 29 6.14 -9.34 -9.96
N VAL A 30 6.85 -8.58 -9.15
CA VAL A 30 6.26 -7.84 -8.01
C VAL A 30 5.11 -6.95 -8.50
N LEU A 31 5.28 -6.26 -9.63
CA LEU A 31 4.24 -5.40 -10.19
C LEU A 31 2.93 -6.13 -10.50
N ASP A 32 2.97 -7.41 -10.89
CA ASP A 32 1.77 -8.20 -11.21
C ASP A 32 0.92 -8.44 -9.94
N ILE A 33 1.59 -8.73 -8.82
CA ILE A 33 0.96 -8.85 -7.50
C ILE A 33 0.39 -7.50 -7.05
N ILE A 34 1.14 -6.41 -7.22
CA ILE A 34 0.70 -5.07 -6.80
C ILE A 34 -0.50 -4.59 -7.61
N ILE A 35 -0.49 -4.78 -8.93
CA ILE A 35 -1.64 -4.46 -9.79
C ILE A 35 -2.87 -5.24 -9.30
N SER A 36 -2.72 -6.53 -9.06
CA SER A 36 -3.83 -7.39 -8.64
C SER A 36 -4.36 -7.02 -7.24
N MET A 37 -3.49 -6.75 -6.29
CA MET A 37 -3.87 -6.47 -4.90
C MET A 37 -4.46 -5.06 -4.72
N ILE A 38 -3.79 -4.04 -5.26
CA ILE A 38 -4.16 -2.64 -5.02
C ILE A 38 -5.23 -2.16 -6.01
N PHE A 39 -5.11 -2.52 -7.29
CA PHE A 39 -5.96 -1.95 -8.35
C PHE A 39 -7.13 -2.84 -8.73
N ALA A 40 -6.98 -4.16 -8.59
CA ALA A 40 -8.09 -5.10 -8.74
C ALA A 40 -8.70 -5.53 -7.39
N GLU A 41 -8.27 -4.91 -6.28
CA GLU A 41 -8.80 -5.11 -4.92
C GLU A 41 -8.82 -6.59 -4.48
N ARG A 42 -7.90 -7.40 -5.01
CA ARG A 42 -7.79 -8.82 -4.66
C ARG A 42 -7.18 -9.00 -3.28
N THR A 43 -7.68 -10.01 -2.57
CA THR A 43 -7.17 -10.33 -1.24
C THR A 43 -5.84 -11.11 -1.32
N PRO A 44 -4.97 -11.01 -0.29
CA PRO A 44 -3.74 -11.81 -0.24
C PRO A 44 -3.97 -13.32 -0.35
N ASP A 45 -5.04 -13.84 0.25
CA ASP A 45 -5.38 -15.26 0.20
C ASP A 45 -5.74 -15.71 -1.21
N GLU A 46 -6.53 -14.93 -1.94
CA GLU A 46 -6.86 -15.20 -3.34
C GLU A 46 -5.61 -15.18 -4.24
N LEU A 47 -4.67 -14.27 -3.98
CA LEU A 47 -3.41 -14.20 -4.74
C LEU A 47 -2.49 -15.39 -4.43
N ALA A 48 -2.44 -15.79 -3.15
CA ALA A 48 -1.69 -16.97 -2.73
C ALA A 48 -2.22 -18.24 -3.42
N GLU A 49 -3.54 -18.40 -3.47
CA GLU A 49 -4.18 -19.55 -4.12
C GLU A 49 -3.96 -19.54 -5.64
N ASP A 50 -4.29 -18.43 -6.31
CA ASP A 50 -4.25 -18.35 -7.78
C ASP A 50 -2.85 -18.48 -8.36
N TYR A 51 -1.85 -17.88 -7.70
CA TYR A 51 -0.47 -17.89 -8.19
C TYR A 51 0.38 -18.99 -7.54
N ALA A 52 -0.24 -19.86 -6.73
CA ALA A 52 0.44 -20.91 -5.96
C ALA A 52 1.63 -20.35 -5.14
N LEU A 53 1.40 -19.20 -4.51
CA LEU A 53 2.36 -18.50 -3.66
C LEU A 53 2.07 -18.76 -2.19
N SER A 54 3.10 -18.69 -1.36
CA SER A 54 2.94 -18.60 0.09
C SER A 54 2.53 -17.18 0.50
N MET A 55 1.89 -17.06 1.67
CA MET A 55 1.55 -15.75 2.23
C MET A 55 2.79 -14.85 2.41
N ALA A 56 3.94 -15.44 2.75
CA ALA A 56 5.19 -14.68 2.87
C ALA A 56 5.61 -14.04 1.55
N GLU A 57 5.45 -14.74 0.43
CA GLU A 57 5.77 -14.24 -0.91
C GLU A 57 4.79 -13.17 -1.39
N VAL A 58 3.51 -13.26 -1.01
CA VAL A 58 2.54 -12.19 -1.29
C VAL A 58 2.89 -10.93 -0.49
N TYR A 59 3.12 -11.06 0.82
CA TYR A 59 3.41 -9.90 1.66
C TYR A 59 4.79 -9.29 1.43
N VAL A 60 5.80 -10.09 1.04
CA VAL A 60 7.13 -9.53 0.70
C VAL A 60 7.06 -8.69 -0.57
N ALA A 61 6.22 -9.04 -1.55
CA ALA A 61 5.99 -8.23 -2.74
C ALA A 61 5.40 -6.86 -2.35
N LEU A 62 4.43 -6.84 -1.43
CA LEU A 62 3.86 -5.60 -0.90
C LEU A 62 4.88 -4.77 -0.11
N ALA A 63 5.66 -5.40 0.76
CA ALA A 63 6.71 -4.72 1.51
C ALA A 63 7.77 -4.11 0.56
N TYR A 64 8.15 -4.85 -0.49
CA TYR A 64 9.07 -4.37 -1.50
C TYR A 64 8.52 -3.18 -2.28
N TYR A 65 7.24 -3.23 -2.63
CA TYR A 65 6.57 -2.12 -3.30
C TYR A 65 6.65 -0.84 -2.48
N TYR A 66 6.27 -0.88 -1.20
CA TYR A 66 6.34 0.33 -0.38
C TYR A 66 7.79 0.81 -0.12
N GLY A 67 8.77 -0.11 -0.12
CA GLY A 67 10.19 0.25 -0.06
C GLY A 67 10.75 0.85 -1.36
N ASN A 68 10.13 0.59 -2.51
CA ASN A 68 10.64 0.94 -3.85
C ASN A 68 9.53 1.53 -4.75
N LYS A 69 8.57 2.26 -4.14
CA LYS A 69 7.31 2.64 -4.79
C LYS A 69 7.52 3.40 -6.09
N ALA A 70 8.44 4.35 -6.12
CA ALA A 70 8.73 5.16 -7.30
C ALA A 70 9.19 4.32 -8.50
N GLU A 71 10.03 3.31 -8.25
CA GLU A 71 10.52 2.39 -9.29
C GLU A 71 9.38 1.53 -9.82
N VAL A 72 8.63 0.87 -8.92
CA VAL A 72 7.55 -0.04 -9.33
C VAL A 72 6.40 0.73 -9.98
N ASP A 73 6.09 1.94 -9.54
CA ASP A 73 5.07 2.78 -10.19
C ASP A 73 5.50 3.17 -11.61
N GLU A 74 6.79 3.39 -11.89
CA GLU A 74 7.26 3.61 -13.27
C GLU A 74 7.15 2.33 -14.11
N ASP A 75 7.57 1.19 -13.58
CA ASP A 75 7.39 -0.11 -14.26
C ASP A 75 5.92 -0.35 -14.66
N ILE A 76 4.97 0.02 -13.78
CA ILE A 76 3.54 -0.07 -14.04
C ILE A 76 3.13 0.89 -15.16
N ARG A 77 3.56 2.16 -15.12
CA ARG A 77 3.26 3.14 -16.19
C ARG A 77 3.80 2.69 -17.55
N GLU A 78 5.01 2.16 -17.59
CA GLU A 78 5.62 1.63 -18.81
C GLU A 78 4.82 0.46 -19.39
N ASP A 79 4.35 -0.46 -18.54
CA ASP A 79 3.53 -1.60 -18.97
C ASP A 79 2.18 -1.16 -19.55
N PHE A 80 1.56 -0.14 -18.98
CA PHE A 80 0.32 0.44 -19.53
C PHE A 80 0.56 1.13 -20.88
N LYS A 81 1.59 1.99 -20.96
CA LYS A 81 1.97 2.66 -22.23
C LYS A 81 2.23 1.65 -23.36
N ARG A 82 2.89 0.53 -23.04
CA ARG A 82 3.18 -0.53 -24.01
C ARG A 82 1.92 -1.26 -24.46
N SER A 83 1.00 -1.54 -23.52
CA SER A 83 -0.28 -2.20 -23.80
C SER A 83 -1.18 -1.35 -24.70
N ASP A 84 -1.27 -0.04 -24.44
CA ASP A 84 -2.09 0.90 -25.23
C ASP A 84 -1.58 1.05 -26.67
N ALA A 85 -0.26 1.05 -26.87
CA ALA A 85 0.36 1.15 -28.20
C ALA A 85 0.12 -0.08 -29.10
N ILE A 86 -0.21 -1.24 -28.52
CA ILE A 86 -0.37 -2.51 -29.24
C ILE A 86 -1.84 -2.74 -29.66
N GLY A 87 -2.80 -1.94 -29.17
CA GLY A 87 -4.19 -1.96 -29.65
C GLY A 87 -4.89 -3.31 -29.48
N ASN A 88 -4.47 -4.15 -28.50
CA ASN A 88 -5.05 -5.47 -28.29
C ASN A 88 -5.78 -5.56 -26.94
N SER A 89 -7.09 -5.76 -27.07
CA SER A 89 -8.10 -6.03 -26.04
C SER A 89 -7.88 -7.40 -25.35
N GLY A 90 -6.80 -7.54 -24.58
CA GLY A 90 -6.45 -8.80 -23.91
C GLY A 90 -6.26 -8.72 -22.40
N LEU A 91 -5.96 -7.54 -21.86
CA LEU A 91 -6.05 -7.32 -20.43
C LEU A 91 -7.51 -6.98 -20.15
N VAL A 92 -8.21 -7.88 -19.46
CA VAL A 92 -9.47 -7.62 -18.71
C VAL A 92 -9.50 -6.14 -18.37
N LYS A 93 -10.58 -5.41 -18.69
CA LYS A 93 -10.78 -3.99 -18.38
C LYS A 93 -10.21 -3.67 -16.98
N VAL A 94 -8.90 -3.43 -16.88
CA VAL A 94 -8.28 -2.89 -15.69
C VAL A 94 -8.79 -1.48 -15.82
N GLN A 95 -9.83 -1.19 -15.05
CA GLN A 95 -10.31 0.16 -14.80
C GLN A 95 -9.09 1.04 -14.86
N ARG A 96 -9.01 1.94 -15.87
CA ARG A 96 -7.80 2.73 -16.15
C ARG A 96 -7.19 3.12 -14.82
N PRO A 97 -5.99 2.65 -14.48
CA PRO A 97 -5.46 2.95 -13.19
C PRO A 97 -5.29 4.46 -13.17
N ILE A 98 -5.68 5.02 -12.03
CA ILE A 98 -5.92 6.44 -11.78
C ILE A 98 -4.56 7.19 -11.76
N TYR A 99 -3.76 7.04 -12.81
CA TYR A 99 -2.38 7.52 -12.89
C TYR A 99 -2.28 8.95 -13.42
N GLU A 100 -3.38 9.57 -13.85
CA GLU A 100 -3.35 11.00 -14.22
C GLU A 100 -3.43 11.95 -13.02
N ASP A 101 -3.83 11.50 -11.81
CA ASP A 101 -4.11 12.42 -10.68
C ASP A 101 -3.55 11.96 -9.30
N LEU A 102 -2.52 11.11 -9.22
CA LEU A 102 -1.91 10.80 -7.90
C LEU A 102 -1.02 11.92 -7.33
N GLU A 103 -0.88 13.05 -8.03
CA GLU A 103 -0.70 14.34 -7.36
C GLU A 103 -2.09 14.82 -6.91
N THR A 104 -2.39 14.65 -5.62
CA THR A 104 -3.65 14.96 -4.91
C THR A 104 -4.71 13.86 -4.90
N VAL A 105 -4.42 12.77 -4.17
CA VAL A 105 -5.47 12.21 -3.32
C VAL A 105 -5.71 13.25 -2.21
N SER A 106 -6.54 14.25 -2.47
CA SER A 106 -7.26 14.90 -1.37
C SER A 106 -8.07 13.77 -0.75
N VAL A 107 -7.72 13.37 0.47
CA VAL A 107 -8.64 12.65 1.34
C VAL A 107 -9.94 13.43 1.22
N ARG A 108 -11.00 12.81 0.68
CA ARG A 108 -12.34 13.34 0.86
C ARG A 108 -12.54 13.27 2.37
N ASP A 109 -12.29 14.39 3.02
CA ASP A 109 -12.73 14.61 4.37
C ASP A 109 -14.24 14.42 4.33
N SER A 110 -14.70 13.25 4.76
CA SER A 110 -16.11 12.96 4.90
C SER A 110 -16.62 13.68 6.15
N THR A 111 -16.53 15.01 6.12
CA THR A 111 -17.17 15.95 7.05
C THR A 111 -18.31 16.69 6.37
N ASP A 112 -18.72 16.28 5.16
CA ASP A 112 -19.96 16.75 4.51
C ASP A 112 -21.15 16.49 5.44
N GLY A 113 -21.49 17.50 6.25
CA GLY A 113 -22.58 17.51 7.21
C GLY A 113 -22.19 17.62 8.69
N LEU A 114 -20.90 17.67 9.06
CA LEU A 114 -20.49 17.87 10.45
C LEU A 114 -19.94 19.29 10.64
N ASP A 115 -20.65 20.08 11.45
CA ASP A 115 -20.21 21.42 11.86
C ASP A 115 -18.83 21.35 12.53
N GLU A 116 -17.80 21.82 11.82
CA GLU A 116 -16.41 21.85 12.29
C GLU A 116 -16.27 22.59 13.63
N GLY A 117 -17.18 23.53 13.93
CA GLY A 117 -17.24 24.22 15.22
C GLY A 117 -17.60 23.27 16.37
N ALA A 118 -18.55 22.37 16.16
CA ALA A 118 -19.01 21.42 17.16
C ALA A 118 -18.00 20.31 17.44
N ILE A 119 -17.29 19.83 16.41
CA ILE A 119 -16.21 18.83 16.57
C ILE A 119 -15.00 19.47 17.25
N GLY A 120 -14.60 20.67 16.84
CA GLY A 120 -13.50 21.41 17.45
C GLY A 120 -13.74 21.66 18.95
N GLU A 121 -14.95 22.07 19.32
CA GLU A 121 -15.31 22.28 20.73
C GLU A 121 -15.40 20.96 21.52
N ALA A 122 -15.97 19.90 20.94
CA ALA A 122 -16.07 18.59 21.60
C ALA A 122 -14.69 17.94 21.81
N VAL A 123 -13.81 17.99 20.81
CA VAL A 123 -12.43 17.48 20.90
C VAL A 123 -11.63 18.31 21.89
N ARG A 124 -11.75 19.64 21.87
CA ARG A 124 -11.08 20.51 22.84
C ARG A 124 -11.56 20.24 24.27
N LYS A 125 -12.87 20.08 24.47
CA LYS A 125 -13.46 19.74 25.77
C LYS A 125 -13.05 18.34 26.26
N ALA A 126 -12.94 17.36 25.36
CA ALA A 126 -12.47 16.01 25.71
C ALA A 126 -10.97 16.00 26.05
N VAL A 127 -10.14 16.76 25.33
CA VAL A 127 -8.72 16.93 25.62
C VAL A 127 -8.50 17.69 26.93
N ASP A 128 -9.28 18.74 27.21
CA ASP A 128 -9.19 19.50 28.46
C ASP A 128 -9.65 18.66 29.67
N THR A 129 -10.70 17.84 29.52
CA THR A 129 -11.17 16.95 30.60
C THR A 129 -10.15 15.84 30.90
N THR A 130 -9.48 15.32 29.86
CA THR A 130 -8.44 14.30 30.02
C THR A 130 -7.17 14.90 30.62
N THR A 131 -6.77 16.10 30.20
CA THR A 131 -5.57 16.77 30.71
C THR A 131 -5.75 17.20 32.18
N MET A 132 -6.95 17.66 32.57
CA MET A 132 -7.26 17.99 33.97
C MET A 132 -7.37 16.75 34.86
N GLY A 133 -7.90 15.63 34.34
CA GLY A 133 -7.99 14.37 35.09
C GLY A 133 -6.62 13.70 35.34
N VAL A 134 -5.68 13.83 34.39
CA VAL A 134 -4.33 13.27 34.54
C VAL A 134 -3.47 14.14 35.47
N LEU A 135 -3.67 15.46 35.50
CA LEU A 135 -3.00 16.36 36.45
C LEU A 135 -3.50 16.20 37.89
N ASP A 136 -4.81 16.04 38.12
CA ASP A 136 -5.37 15.83 39.48
C ASP A 136 -4.99 14.47 40.09
N LEU A 137 -4.66 13.48 39.25
CA LEU A 137 -4.13 12.18 39.68
C LEU A 137 -2.62 12.20 39.97
N MET A 138 -1.88 13.18 39.45
CA MET A 138 -0.44 13.31 39.69
C MET A 138 -0.10 14.21 40.89
N GLU A 139 -1.02 15.10 41.31
CA GLU A 139 -0.83 15.93 42.52
C GLU A 139 -1.26 15.23 43.83
N LYS A 140 -1.95 14.07 43.77
CA LYS A 140 -2.40 13.33 44.97
C LYS A 140 -1.43 12.29 45.52
N ASP A 141 -0.32 12.03 44.84
CA ASP A 141 0.73 11.10 45.29
C ASP A 141 2.00 11.81 45.80
N VAL A 142 1.92 13.11 46.09
CA VAL A 142 2.95 13.88 46.79
C VAL A 142 2.38 14.48 48.08
N GLU A 143 2.05 13.62 49.04
CA GLU A 143 2.05 13.91 50.48
C GLU A 143 2.46 12.66 51.29
#